data_AF-V9LBL8-F1
#
_entry.id   AF-V9LBL8-F1
#
_cell.length_a   1.000
_cell.length_b   1.000
_cell.length_c   1.000
_cell.angle_alpha   90.00
_cell.angle_beta   90.00
_cell.angle_gamma   90.00
#
_symmetry.space_group_name_H-M   'P 1'
#
loop_
_entity.id
_entity.type
_entity.pdbx_description
1 polymer ?
#
loop_
_entity_poly.entity_id
_entity_poly.type
_entity_poly.pdbx_seq_one_letter_code
_entity_poly.pdbx_strand_id
1 'polypeptide(L)'
;VCSSSTSFLSLSWYTAWQNGKEKLVAYQHEFHALKERLRVAEHRTLQRSSELNTILEQFRRAVAMSNGSREALSNFSDDTKKLLKDLTNKNVLQVPNIYHHLPHLLNSEESLQPAVQVGLGRTGVSLVMGIPTVKRKVKSYLGETLHSLIDKLSPEEMLDSVIVIFVGETDLDHVQHVVGDLEKEFYTDINSGLIEIISPPVAYYPDLTNLKETFGDSKERVRWRTKQNLDYCFLMMYAQRKGVYYVQLEDDIVAKQNYFSTMKNFA
;
A
#
# COMPACT_ATOMS: atom_id res chain seq x y z
N VAL A 1 3.86 63.95 -19.06
CA VAL A 1 3.08 62.98 -18.28
C VAL A 1 3.48 61.58 -18.72
N CYS A 2 4.64 61.06 -18.26
CA CYS A 2 5.04 59.67 -18.54
C CYS A 2 6.24 59.30 -17.64
N SER A 3 6.00 59.02 -16.36
CA SER A 3 7.05 58.47 -15.47
C SER A 3 6.51 57.95 -14.12
N SER A 4 5.25 57.53 -14.04
CA SER A 4 4.64 57.03 -12.79
C SER A 4 3.96 55.65 -12.89
N SER A 5 3.91 55.02 -14.07
CA SER A 5 3.11 53.78 -14.26
C SER A 5 3.91 52.47 -14.26
N THR A 6 5.26 52.52 -14.32
CA THR A 6 6.11 51.31 -14.38
C THR A 6 6.49 50.75 -13.01
N SER A 7 6.50 51.58 -11.95
CA SER A 7 6.88 51.15 -10.60
C SER A 7 5.75 50.44 -9.82
N PHE A 8 4.49 50.70 -10.14
CA PHE A 8 3.35 50.07 -9.45
C PHE A 8 3.07 48.65 -9.93
N LEU A 9 3.36 48.35 -11.20
CA LEU A 9 3.20 47.01 -11.74
C LEU A 9 4.24 46.06 -11.14
N SER A 10 5.51 46.46 -11.03
CA SER A 10 6.56 45.59 -10.46
C SER A 10 6.33 45.27 -8.97
N LEU A 11 5.86 46.23 -8.16
CA LEU A 11 5.51 45.97 -6.76
C LEU A 11 4.28 45.05 -6.63
N SER A 12 3.24 45.25 -7.44
CA SER A 12 2.03 44.42 -7.40
C SER A 12 2.33 42.95 -7.72
N TRP A 13 3.12 42.70 -8.77
CA TRP A 13 3.59 41.36 -9.13
C TRP A 13 4.49 40.74 -8.05
N TYR A 14 5.41 41.51 -7.46
CA TYR A 14 6.27 41.04 -6.38
C TYR A 14 5.46 40.69 -5.11
N THR A 15 4.47 41.50 -4.74
CA THR A 15 3.59 41.22 -3.61
C THR A 15 2.68 40.02 -3.87
N ALA A 16 2.17 39.85 -5.09
CA ALA A 16 1.37 38.68 -5.46
C ALA A 16 2.20 37.39 -5.46
N TRP A 17 3.46 37.47 -5.89
CA TRP A 17 4.41 36.36 -5.87
C TRP A 17 4.83 35.98 -4.45
N GLN A 18 5.15 36.95 -3.59
CA GLN A 18 5.45 36.71 -2.17
C GLN A 18 4.24 36.10 -1.43
N ASN A 19 3.05 36.65 -1.66
CA ASN A 19 1.81 36.15 -1.06
C ASN A 19 1.43 34.74 -1.58
N GLY A 20 1.77 34.43 -2.85
CA GLY A 20 1.66 33.08 -3.40
C GLY A 20 2.64 32.09 -2.76
N LYS A 21 3.87 32.54 -2.49
CA LYS A 21 4.92 31.74 -1.83
C LYS A 21 4.58 31.47 -0.36
N GLU A 22 4.10 32.48 0.37
CA GLU A 22 3.62 32.34 1.75
C GLU A 22 2.43 31.38 1.86
N LYS A 23 1.46 31.46 0.94
CA LYS A 23 0.35 30.50 0.87
C LYS A 23 0.85 29.08 0.59
N LEU A 24 1.82 28.90 -0.30
CA LEU A 24 2.37 27.58 -0.60
C LEU A 24 3.07 26.96 0.63
N VAL A 25 3.83 27.77 1.36
CA VAL A 25 4.49 27.34 2.61
C VAL A 25 3.46 27.02 3.68
N ALA A 26 2.38 27.80 3.79
CA ALA A 26 1.28 27.53 4.71
C ALA A 26 0.57 26.20 4.38
N TYR A 27 0.27 25.95 3.10
CA TYR A 27 -0.31 24.67 2.65
C TYR A 27 0.62 23.47 2.91
N GLN A 28 1.93 23.62 2.68
CA GLN A 28 2.90 22.59 3.01
C GLN A 28 2.94 22.30 4.51
N HIS A 29 2.85 23.31 5.36
CA HIS A 29 2.84 23.15 6.81
C HIS A 29 1.54 22.50 7.30
N GLU A 30 0.38 22.91 6.77
CA GLU A 30 -0.91 22.28 7.07
C GLU A 30 -0.96 20.83 6.61
N PHE A 31 -0.44 20.53 5.42
CA PHE A 31 -0.37 19.17 4.90
C PHE A 31 0.57 18.30 5.75
N HIS A 32 1.71 18.83 6.16
CA HIS A 32 2.63 18.14 7.08
C HIS A 32 1.99 17.89 8.45
N ALA A 33 1.29 18.89 9.00
CA ALA A 33 0.56 18.74 10.26
C ALA A 33 -0.57 17.71 10.15
N LEU A 34 -1.28 17.68 9.02
CA LEU A 34 -2.32 16.70 8.74
C LEU A 34 -1.74 15.29 8.61
N LYS A 35 -0.62 15.14 7.88
CA LYS A 35 0.13 13.87 7.75
C LYS A 35 0.57 13.34 9.11
N GLU A 36 1.08 14.21 9.98
CA GLU A 36 1.53 13.81 11.31
C GLU A 36 0.36 13.41 12.21
N ARG A 37 -0.76 14.13 12.15
CA ARG A 37 -2.00 13.75 12.86
C ARG A 37 -2.54 12.41 12.36
N LEU A 38 -2.50 12.16 11.06
CA LEU A 38 -2.92 10.90 10.46
C LEU A 38 -2.03 9.75 10.93
N ARG A 39 -0.70 9.93 10.91
CA ARG A 39 0.27 8.96 11.41
C ARG A 39 0.04 8.60 12.88
N VAL A 40 -0.21 9.59 13.73
CA VAL A 40 -0.54 9.37 15.15
C VAL A 40 -1.88 8.64 15.31
N ALA A 41 -2.89 8.99 14.51
CA ALA A 41 -4.18 8.32 14.52
C ALA A 41 -4.08 6.86 14.07
N GLU A 42 -3.32 6.57 13.02
CA GLU A 42 -3.02 5.21 12.53
C GLU A 42 -2.28 4.40 13.60
N HIS A 43 -1.23 4.96 14.21
CA HIS A 43 -0.46 4.25 15.24
C HIS A 43 -1.32 3.89 16.45
N ARG A 44 -2.16 4.81 16.92
CA ARG A 44 -3.13 4.55 18.00
C ARG A 44 -4.21 3.54 17.61
N THR A 45 -4.50 3.40 16.33
CA THR A 45 -5.50 2.45 15.83
C THR A 45 -4.89 1.05 15.69
N LEU A 46 -3.65 0.95 15.21
CA LEU A 46 -2.88 -0.29 15.19
C LEU A 46 -2.70 -0.88 16.61
N GLN A 47 -2.35 -0.04 17.59
CA GLN A 47 -2.27 -0.47 19.00
C GLN A 47 -3.62 -1.01 19.50
N ARG A 48 -4.71 -0.27 19.28
CA ARG A 48 -6.07 -0.73 19.65
C ARG A 48 -6.47 -2.02 18.94
N SER A 49 -6.09 -2.21 17.67
CA SER A 49 -6.38 -3.46 16.94
C SER A 49 -5.60 -4.65 17.51
N SER A 50 -4.35 -4.46 17.93
CA SER A 50 -3.54 -5.49 18.59
C SER A 50 -4.12 -5.84 19.98
N GLU A 51 -4.57 -4.83 20.73
CA GLU A 51 -5.30 -5.03 21.99
C GLU A 51 -6.62 -5.79 21.76
N LEU A 52 -7.37 -5.46 20.72
CA LEU A 52 -8.59 -6.20 20.36
C LEU A 52 -8.27 -7.65 20.00
N ASN A 53 -7.20 -7.92 19.25
CA ASN A 53 -6.80 -9.27 18.89
C ASN A 53 -6.37 -10.09 20.12
N THR A 54 -5.61 -9.49 21.04
CA THR A 54 -5.24 -10.15 22.29
C THR A 54 -6.46 -10.46 23.15
N ILE A 55 -7.45 -9.56 23.23
CA ILE A 55 -8.73 -9.81 23.91
C ILE A 55 -9.52 -10.91 23.21
N LEU A 56 -9.56 -10.92 21.87
CA LEU A 56 -10.29 -11.92 21.08
C LEU A 56 -9.66 -13.31 21.22
N GLU A 57 -8.33 -13.40 21.28
CA GLU A 57 -7.61 -14.63 21.56
C GLU A 57 -7.81 -15.11 23.00
N GLN A 58 -7.83 -14.20 23.98
CA GLN A 58 -8.22 -14.55 25.34
C GLN A 58 -9.65 -15.10 25.40
N PHE A 59 -10.57 -14.51 24.63
CA PHE A 59 -11.94 -14.99 24.52
C PHE A 59 -12.03 -16.38 23.86
N ARG A 60 -11.32 -16.60 22.74
CA ARG A 60 -11.23 -17.91 22.08
C ARG A 60 -10.68 -18.98 23.01
N ARG A 61 -9.60 -18.67 23.75
CA ARG A 61 -9.03 -19.57 24.77
C ARG A 61 -10.03 -19.87 25.89
N ALA A 62 -10.72 -18.86 26.41
CA ALA A 62 -11.73 -19.05 27.44
C ALA A 62 -12.90 -19.93 26.96
N VAL A 63 -13.36 -19.76 25.72
CA VAL A 63 -14.41 -20.58 25.11
C VAL A 63 -13.93 -22.02 24.85
N ALA A 64 -12.68 -22.19 24.40
CA ALA A 64 -12.07 -23.51 24.18
C ALA A 64 -11.87 -24.29 25.50
N MET A 65 -11.47 -23.60 26.58
CA MET A 65 -11.35 -24.20 27.91
C MET A 65 -12.71 -24.60 28.52
N SER A 66 -13.82 -24.02 28.02
CA SER A 66 -15.17 -24.27 28.51
C SER A 66 -15.92 -25.42 27.78
N ASN A 67 -15.26 -26.21 26.93
CA ASN A 67 -15.84 -27.37 26.22
C ASN A 67 -17.24 -27.09 25.60
N GLY A 68 -17.35 -26.03 24.81
CA GLY A 68 -18.40 -25.90 23.78
C GLY A 68 -19.85 -25.88 24.26
N SER A 69 -20.13 -25.62 25.53
CA SER A 69 -21.52 -25.52 26.02
C SER A 69 -22.07 -24.11 25.75
N ARG A 70 -23.23 -24.05 25.09
CA ARG A 70 -23.99 -22.80 24.78
C ARG A 70 -24.37 -21.98 26.03
N GLU A 71 -24.10 -22.50 27.23
CA GLU A 71 -24.32 -21.87 28.54
C GLU A 71 -23.20 -20.89 28.97
N ALA A 72 -22.05 -20.87 28.29
CA ALA A 72 -20.98 -19.92 28.65
C ALA A 72 -21.32 -18.47 28.29
N LEU A 73 -22.12 -18.23 27.25
CA LEU A 73 -22.54 -16.86 26.84
C LEU A 73 -23.48 -16.19 27.84
N SER A 74 -24.24 -16.96 28.64
CA SER A 74 -25.12 -16.42 29.68
C SER A 74 -24.38 -16.07 30.97
N ASN A 75 -23.22 -16.70 31.24
CA ASN A 75 -22.47 -16.53 32.49
C ASN A 75 -21.43 -15.40 32.46
N PHE A 76 -21.29 -14.65 31.36
CA PHE A 76 -20.43 -13.47 31.36
C PHE A 76 -21.07 -12.34 32.19
N SER A 77 -20.28 -11.80 33.12
CA SER A 77 -20.63 -10.63 33.94
C SER A 77 -21.18 -9.51 33.07
N ASP A 78 -22.22 -8.83 33.54
CA ASP A 78 -22.86 -7.72 32.84
C ASP A 78 -21.88 -6.61 32.46
N ASP A 79 -20.76 -6.49 33.19
CA ASP A 79 -19.66 -5.57 32.88
C ASP A 79 -18.96 -5.90 31.55
N THR A 80 -18.80 -7.17 31.21
CA THR A 80 -18.18 -7.60 29.95
C THR A 80 -19.10 -7.34 28.76
N LYS A 81 -20.42 -7.56 28.93
CA LYS A 81 -21.44 -7.22 27.92
C LYS A 81 -21.54 -5.71 27.73
N LYS A 82 -21.42 -4.94 28.81
CA LYS A 82 -21.42 -3.48 28.79
C LYS A 82 -20.16 -2.91 28.13
N LEU A 83 -18.98 -3.49 28.39
CA LEU A 83 -17.74 -3.17 27.69
C LEU A 83 -17.84 -3.44 26.19
N LEU A 84 -18.37 -4.60 25.77
CA LEU A 84 -18.60 -4.93 24.35
C LEU A 84 -19.56 -3.94 23.69
N LYS A 85 -20.61 -3.52 24.41
CA LYS A 85 -21.59 -2.55 23.92
C LYS A 85 -21.02 -1.13 23.84
N ASP A 86 -20.16 -0.74 24.78
CA ASP A 86 -19.46 0.55 24.76
C ASP A 86 -18.32 0.59 23.72
N LEU A 87 -17.67 -0.54 23.46
CA LEU A 87 -16.63 -0.70 22.43
C LEU A 87 -17.23 -0.65 21.01
N THR A 88 -18.44 -1.17 20.83
CA THR A 88 -19.17 -1.11 19.56
C THR A 88 -19.89 0.22 19.34
N ASN A 89 -20.31 0.92 20.41
CA ASN A 89 -21.02 2.21 20.31
C ASN A 89 -20.12 3.46 20.30
N LYS A 90 -18.81 3.36 20.58
CA LYS A 90 -17.91 4.52 20.45
C LYS A 90 -17.47 4.70 19.00
N ASN A 91 -18.38 5.26 18.21
CA ASN A 91 -18.12 5.88 16.91
C ASN A 91 -17.27 7.16 17.05
N VAL A 92 -16.06 7.02 17.59
CA VAL A 92 -15.04 8.07 17.56
C VAL A 92 -14.18 7.76 16.35
N LEU A 93 -14.58 8.30 15.19
CA LEU A 93 -13.82 8.38 13.93
C LEU A 93 -12.67 7.37 13.85
N GLN A 94 -12.99 6.09 13.69
CA GLN A 94 -11.97 5.08 13.44
C GLN A 94 -11.48 5.28 12.01
N VAL A 95 -10.19 5.52 11.85
CA VAL A 95 -9.56 5.35 10.53
C VAL A 95 -9.70 3.87 10.20
N PRO A 96 -10.35 3.49 9.09
CA PRO A 96 -10.54 2.09 8.77
C PRO A 96 -9.18 1.38 8.67
N ASN A 97 -8.92 0.42 9.56
CA ASN A 97 -7.77 -0.48 9.46
C ASN A 97 -8.09 -1.58 8.43
N ILE A 98 -7.09 -2.22 7.83
CA ILE A 98 -7.29 -3.29 6.85
C ILE A 98 -8.20 -4.40 7.38
N TYR A 99 -8.14 -4.72 8.68
CA TYR A 99 -9.01 -5.71 9.33
C TYR A 99 -10.50 -5.32 9.39
N HIS A 100 -10.83 -4.04 9.25
CA HIS A 100 -12.23 -3.60 9.10
C HIS A 100 -12.80 -4.02 7.74
N HIS A 101 -11.97 -3.95 6.69
CA HIS A 101 -12.35 -4.31 5.33
C HIS A 101 -12.13 -5.78 5.01
N LEU A 102 -11.12 -6.40 5.65
CA LEU A 102 -10.66 -7.78 5.43
C LEU A 102 -10.53 -8.49 6.79
N PRO A 103 -11.65 -8.78 7.48
CA PRO A 103 -11.63 -9.37 8.80
C PRO A 103 -11.07 -10.81 8.82
N HIS A 104 -11.07 -11.50 7.68
CA HIS A 104 -10.53 -12.86 7.57
C HIS A 104 -9.02 -12.92 7.83
N LEU A 105 -8.30 -11.81 7.65
CA LEU A 105 -6.88 -11.70 7.96
C LEU A 105 -6.57 -11.91 9.45
N LEU A 106 -7.56 -11.73 10.33
CA LEU A 106 -7.42 -12.02 11.77
C LEU A 106 -7.30 -13.51 12.08
N ASN A 107 -7.63 -14.38 11.12
CA ASN A 107 -7.54 -15.82 11.30
C ASN A 107 -6.14 -16.38 10.97
N SER A 108 -5.22 -15.55 10.48
CA SER A 108 -3.89 -15.98 10.04
C SER A 108 -2.86 -14.89 10.31
N GLU A 109 -1.94 -15.11 11.24
CA GLU A 109 -0.93 -14.10 11.63
C GLU A 109 0.03 -13.74 10.47
N GLU A 110 0.21 -14.66 9.51
CA GLU A 110 1.10 -14.49 8.35
C GLU A 110 0.39 -13.90 7.11
N SER A 111 -0.91 -13.56 7.19
CA SER A 111 -1.69 -13.13 6.01
C SER A 111 -1.23 -11.81 5.39
N LEU A 112 -0.41 -11.03 6.10
CA LEU A 112 0.14 -9.76 5.64
C LEU A 112 1.64 -9.83 5.32
N GLN A 113 2.27 -11.00 5.49
CA GLN A 113 3.66 -11.21 5.12
C GLN A 113 3.71 -11.85 3.73
N PRO A 114 4.64 -11.45 2.85
CA PRO A 114 4.79 -12.10 1.55
C PRO A 114 5.09 -13.60 1.72
N ALA A 115 4.44 -14.44 0.91
CA ALA A 115 4.73 -15.87 0.87
C ALA A 115 6.07 -16.15 0.17
N VAL A 116 6.41 -15.33 -0.83
CA VAL A 116 7.72 -15.29 -1.47
C VAL A 116 8.22 -13.86 -1.38
N GLN A 117 9.49 -13.72 -1.01
CA GLN A 117 10.19 -12.44 -0.98
C GLN A 117 11.63 -12.66 -1.43
N VAL A 118 12.03 -11.97 -2.50
CA VAL A 118 13.39 -11.96 -3.06
C VAL A 118 13.87 -10.53 -3.18
N GLY A 119 15.10 -10.26 -2.73
CA GLY A 119 15.72 -8.94 -2.76
C GLY A 119 16.29 -8.54 -1.39
N LEU A 120 16.97 -7.39 -1.36
CA LEU A 120 17.76 -6.96 -0.19
C LEU A 120 16.96 -6.17 0.87
N GLY A 121 15.66 -5.94 0.65
CA GLY A 121 14.82 -5.23 1.60
C GLY A 121 15.23 -3.77 1.79
N ARG A 122 15.67 -3.09 0.72
CA ARG A 122 16.17 -1.71 0.79
C ARG A 122 15.07 -0.76 1.26
N THR A 123 15.46 0.21 2.08
CA THR A 123 14.59 1.26 2.63
C THR A 123 15.32 2.60 2.64
N GLY A 124 14.58 3.70 2.83
CA GLY A 124 15.14 5.05 2.86
C GLY A 124 15.36 5.68 1.48
N VAL A 125 14.73 5.14 0.44
CA VAL A 125 14.79 5.72 -0.91
C VAL A 125 13.77 6.84 -1.09
N SER A 126 13.98 7.73 -2.06
CA SER A 126 12.99 8.76 -2.37
C SER A 126 11.75 8.17 -3.04
N LEU A 127 11.90 7.22 -3.96
CA LEU A 127 10.80 6.70 -4.77
C LEU A 127 10.69 5.17 -4.72
N VAL A 128 9.48 4.66 -4.51
CA VAL A 128 9.15 3.25 -4.66
C VAL A 128 8.20 3.08 -5.85
N MET A 129 8.57 2.23 -6.79
CA MET A 129 7.78 1.90 -7.97
C MET A 129 7.17 0.51 -7.78
N GLY A 130 5.86 0.44 -7.58
CA GLY A 130 5.15 -0.82 -7.46
C GLY A 130 4.63 -1.30 -8.81
N ILE A 131 5.02 -2.50 -9.23
CA ILE A 131 4.58 -3.13 -10.48
C ILE A 131 3.89 -4.47 -10.15
N PRO A 132 2.56 -4.55 -10.25
CA PRO A 132 1.83 -5.81 -10.11
C PRO A 132 1.83 -6.56 -11.44
N THR A 133 2.04 -7.87 -11.38
CA THR A 133 1.93 -8.76 -12.53
C THR A 133 1.09 -9.98 -12.17
N VAL A 134 0.40 -10.52 -13.15
CA VAL A 134 -0.49 -11.68 -13.05
C VAL A 134 -0.26 -12.57 -14.26
N LYS A 135 -0.61 -13.85 -14.13
CA LYS A 135 -0.37 -14.85 -15.18
C LYS A 135 -1.10 -14.46 -16.48
N ARG A 136 -0.35 -14.11 -17.52
CA ARG A 136 -0.88 -13.85 -18.87
C ARG A 136 -0.85 -15.13 -19.71
N LYS A 137 -1.85 -15.33 -20.57
CA LYS A 137 -1.97 -16.53 -21.43
C LYS A 137 -1.05 -16.55 -22.64
N VAL A 138 -0.50 -15.39 -23.04
CA VAL A 138 0.17 -15.23 -24.36
C VAL A 138 1.62 -14.77 -24.21
N LYS A 139 1.84 -13.57 -23.65
CA LYS A 139 3.17 -13.00 -23.48
C LYS A 139 3.21 -12.15 -22.21
N SER A 140 4.31 -12.23 -21.47
CA SER A 140 4.62 -11.32 -20.37
C SER A 140 5.32 -10.06 -20.92
N TYR A 141 4.83 -8.89 -20.54
CA TYR A 141 5.44 -7.59 -20.90
C TYR A 141 6.36 -7.05 -19.80
N LEU A 142 6.42 -7.74 -18.66
CA LEU A 142 7.15 -7.29 -17.48
C LEU A 142 8.63 -7.02 -17.77
N GLY A 143 9.30 -7.92 -18.49
CA GLY A 143 10.72 -7.74 -18.85
C GLY A 143 10.95 -6.47 -19.69
N GLU A 144 10.11 -6.21 -20.69
CA GLU A 144 10.20 -5.01 -21.53
C GLU A 144 9.97 -3.73 -20.71
N THR A 145 9.01 -3.76 -19.78
CA THR A 145 8.74 -2.66 -18.84
C THR A 145 9.95 -2.41 -17.92
N LEU A 146 10.54 -3.47 -17.35
CA LEU A 146 11.69 -3.37 -16.46
C LEU A 146 12.92 -2.81 -17.18
N HIS A 147 13.29 -3.34 -18.34
CA HIS A 147 14.36 -2.76 -19.17
C HIS A 147 14.10 -1.29 -19.45
N SER A 148 12.87 -0.95 -19.86
CA SER A 148 12.51 0.43 -20.16
C SER A 148 12.65 1.38 -18.97
N LEU A 149 12.34 0.92 -17.75
CA LEU A 149 12.49 1.70 -16.52
C LEU A 149 13.96 1.82 -16.10
N ILE A 150 14.70 0.72 -16.11
CA ILE A 150 16.08 0.63 -15.59
C ILE A 150 17.04 1.36 -16.52
N ASP A 151 16.95 1.17 -17.84
CA ASP A 151 17.82 1.81 -18.83
C ASP A 151 17.75 3.35 -18.81
N LYS A 152 16.67 3.89 -18.24
CA LYS A 152 16.41 5.34 -18.17
C LYS A 152 16.70 5.95 -16.80
N LEU A 153 17.19 5.15 -15.85
CA LEU A 153 17.69 5.63 -14.57
C LEU A 153 19.19 5.88 -14.66
N SER A 154 19.64 6.98 -14.08
CA SER A 154 21.06 7.18 -13.79
C SER A 154 21.50 6.36 -12.56
N PRO A 155 22.81 6.10 -12.37
CA PRO A 155 23.29 5.35 -11.21
C PRO A 155 22.87 5.94 -9.85
N GLU A 156 22.78 7.28 -9.75
CA GLU A 156 22.30 7.95 -8.54
C GLU A 156 20.81 7.68 -8.30
N GLU A 157 19.99 7.73 -9.35
CA GLU A 157 18.55 7.45 -9.27
C GLU A 157 18.26 5.97 -9.01
N MET A 158 19.11 5.05 -9.49
CA MET A 158 19.03 3.62 -9.15
C MET A 158 19.30 3.37 -7.66
N LEU A 159 20.15 4.16 -7.02
CA LEU A 159 20.40 4.07 -5.56
C LEU A 159 19.26 4.69 -4.74
N ASP A 160 18.57 5.69 -5.29
CA ASP A 160 17.51 6.46 -4.65
C ASP A 160 16.08 6.00 -5.04
N SER A 161 15.95 4.79 -5.58
CA SER A 161 14.67 4.21 -5.98
C SER A 161 14.56 2.73 -5.63
N VAL A 162 13.37 2.14 -5.50
CA VAL A 162 13.22 0.67 -5.44
C VAL A 162 12.04 0.29 -6.33
N ILE A 163 12.22 -0.75 -7.15
CA ILE A 163 11.17 -1.36 -7.94
C ILE A 163 10.69 -2.61 -7.20
N VAL A 164 9.44 -2.62 -6.76
CA VAL A 164 8.81 -3.78 -6.12
C VAL A 164 7.88 -4.43 -7.12
N ILE A 165 8.23 -5.64 -7.54
CA ILE A 165 7.43 -6.49 -8.42
C ILE A 165 6.54 -7.36 -7.54
N PHE A 166 5.23 -7.20 -7.70
CA PHE A 166 4.22 -8.01 -7.00
C PHE A 166 3.66 -9.06 -7.96
N VAL A 167 4.02 -10.32 -7.74
CA VAL A 167 3.45 -11.45 -8.46
C VAL A 167 2.14 -11.83 -7.79
N GLY A 168 1.02 -11.33 -8.33
CA GLY A 168 -0.33 -11.49 -7.78
C GLY A 168 -0.90 -12.89 -7.99
N GLU A 169 -0.12 -13.92 -7.73
CA GLU A 169 -0.47 -15.33 -7.92
C GLU A 169 -0.23 -16.07 -6.59
N THR A 170 -1.09 -17.06 -6.35
CA THR A 170 -1.04 -17.90 -5.13
C THR A 170 -0.49 -19.29 -5.40
N ASP A 171 -0.37 -19.67 -6.67
CA ASP A 171 0.27 -20.90 -7.12
C ASP A 171 1.79 -20.75 -7.02
N LEU A 172 2.38 -21.38 -6.01
CA LEU A 172 3.81 -21.25 -5.70
C LEU A 172 4.70 -21.75 -6.84
N ASP A 173 4.30 -22.78 -7.59
CA ASP A 173 5.09 -23.30 -8.71
C ASP A 173 5.19 -22.25 -9.82
N HIS A 174 4.09 -21.57 -10.10
CA HIS A 174 4.08 -20.49 -11.07
C HIS A 174 4.86 -19.27 -10.58
N VAL A 175 4.72 -18.90 -9.30
CA VAL A 175 5.48 -17.80 -8.70
C VAL A 175 6.98 -18.08 -8.80
N GLN A 176 7.44 -19.28 -8.43
CA GLN A 176 8.85 -19.68 -8.53
C GLN A 176 9.37 -19.66 -9.96
N HIS A 177 8.54 -20.02 -10.95
CA HIS A 177 8.91 -19.90 -12.36
C HIS A 177 9.17 -18.44 -12.75
N VAL A 178 8.27 -17.53 -12.38
CA VAL A 178 8.42 -16.09 -12.66
C VAL A 178 9.64 -15.52 -11.93
N VAL A 179 9.86 -15.89 -10.66
CA VAL A 179 11.06 -15.50 -9.91
C VAL A 179 12.31 -15.98 -10.63
N GLY A 180 12.37 -17.26 -11.01
CA GLY A 180 13.53 -17.83 -11.69
C GLY A 180 13.83 -17.21 -13.04
N ASP A 181 12.82 -16.75 -13.78
CA ASP A 181 13.03 -16.00 -15.03
C ASP A 181 13.56 -14.59 -14.78
N LEU A 182 13.01 -13.88 -13.78
CA LEU A 182 13.49 -12.56 -13.37
C LEU A 182 14.91 -12.61 -12.79
N GLU A 183 15.24 -13.64 -12.01
CA GLU A 183 16.59 -13.82 -11.46
C GLU A 183 17.63 -14.08 -12.55
N LYS A 184 17.26 -14.76 -13.64
CA LYS A 184 18.17 -14.97 -14.79
C LYS A 184 18.40 -13.69 -15.57
N GLU A 185 17.35 -12.89 -15.77
CA GLU A 185 17.41 -11.70 -16.63
C GLU A 185 17.92 -10.46 -15.90
N PHE A 186 17.52 -10.25 -14.64
CA PHE A 186 17.80 -9.05 -13.84
C PHE A 186 18.64 -9.34 -12.59
N TYR A 187 19.53 -10.35 -12.66
CA TYR A 187 20.40 -10.76 -11.56
C TYR A 187 21.13 -9.59 -10.89
N THR A 188 21.69 -8.68 -11.68
CA THR A 188 22.46 -7.52 -11.19
C THR A 188 21.56 -6.53 -10.44
N ASP A 189 20.36 -6.27 -10.93
CA ASP A 189 19.43 -5.30 -10.35
C ASP A 189 18.78 -5.83 -9.06
N ILE A 190 18.54 -7.13 -8.98
CA ILE A 190 18.09 -7.78 -7.74
C ILE A 190 19.21 -7.73 -6.69
N ASN A 191 20.45 -8.07 -7.07
CA ASN A 191 21.59 -8.07 -6.15
C ASN A 191 22.07 -6.68 -5.75
N SER A 192 21.78 -5.64 -6.53
CA SER A 192 22.03 -4.25 -6.13
C SER A 192 20.96 -3.71 -5.17
N GLY A 193 19.85 -4.45 -4.99
CA GLY A 193 18.70 -4.03 -4.20
C GLY A 193 17.80 -3.02 -4.92
N LEU A 194 17.95 -2.86 -6.24
CA LEU A 194 17.05 -2.05 -7.07
C LEU A 194 15.71 -2.75 -7.25
N ILE A 195 15.72 -4.06 -7.49
CA ILE A 195 14.51 -4.88 -7.67
C ILE A 195 14.24 -5.74 -6.44
N GLU A 196 13.00 -5.76 -6.00
CA GLU A 196 12.46 -6.73 -5.05
C GLU A 196 11.26 -7.44 -5.66
N ILE A 197 11.13 -8.74 -5.43
CA ILE A 197 10.03 -9.56 -5.93
C ILE A 197 9.27 -10.11 -4.73
N ILE A 198 7.95 -9.93 -4.71
CA ILE A 198 7.07 -10.42 -3.67
C ILE A 198 5.85 -11.14 -4.24
N SER A 199 5.29 -12.07 -3.47
CA SER A 199 3.99 -12.71 -3.75
C SER A 199 3.14 -12.75 -2.48
N PRO A 200 1.81 -12.57 -2.59
CA PRO A 200 0.91 -12.60 -1.45
C PRO A 200 0.69 -14.04 -0.95
N PRO A 201 0.45 -14.23 0.35
CA PRO A 201 0.02 -15.52 0.88
C PRO A 201 -1.42 -15.82 0.45
N VAL A 202 -1.78 -17.10 0.31
CA VAL A 202 -3.14 -17.53 -0.03
C VAL A 202 -4.18 -16.92 0.93
N ALA A 203 -3.84 -16.85 2.22
CA ALA A 203 -4.69 -16.32 3.27
C ALA A 203 -5.01 -14.81 3.13
N TYR A 204 -4.26 -14.08 2.30
CA TYR A 204 -4.51 -12.65 2.08
C TYR A 204 -5.85 -12.42 1.36
N TYR A 205 -6.18 -13.26 0.38
CA TYR A 205 -7.38 -13.08 -0.41
C TYR A 205 -8.64 -13.58 0.31
N PRO A 206 -9.73 -12.78 0.35
CA PRO A 206 -11.02 -13.27 0.80
C PRO A 206 -11.63 -14.24 -0.21
N ASP A 207 -12.74 -14.88 0.15
CA ASP A 207 -13.56 -15.60 -0.82
C ASP A 207 -14.16 -14.62 -1.85
N LEU A 208 -13.68 -14.72 -3.10
CA LEU A 208 -14.12 -13.88 -4.22
C LEU A 208 -15.26 -14.51 -5.04
N THR A 209 -15.85 -15.62 -4.60
CA THR A 209 -16.93 -16.31 -5.36
C THR A 209 -18.28 -15.59 -5.27
N ASN A 210 -18.56 -14.94 -4.14
CA ASN A 210 -19.87 -14.35 -3.83
C ASN A 210 -19.89 -12.82 -3.94
N LEU A 211 -19.20 -12.26 -4.95
CA LEU A 211 -19.17 -10.82 -5.19
C LEU A 211 -20.46 -10.31 -5.82
N LYS A 212 -20.93 -9.15 -5.35
CA LYS A 212 -22.09 -8.45 -5.93
C LYS A 212 -21.71 -7.89 -7.29
N GLU A 213 -22.54 -8.14 -8.30
CA GLU A 213 -22.38 -7.52 -9.62
C GLU A 213 -22.59 -6.01 -9.53
N THR A 214 -21.69 -5.26 -10.14
CA THR A 214 -21.70 -3.79 -10.16
C THR A 214 -21.46 -3.30 -11.59
N PHE A 215 -22.06 -2.17 -11.95
CA PHE A 215 -21.81 -1.49 -13.24
C PHE A 215 -22.08 -2.35 -14.50
N GLY A 216 -22.92 -3.39 -14.40
CA GLY A 216 -23.23 -4.29 -15.52
C GLY A 216 -22.07 -5.19 -15.95
N ASP A 217 -21.02 -5.31 -15.15
CA ASP A 217 -19.89 -6.21 -15.41
C ASP A 217 -20.28 -7.68 -15.16
N SER A 218 -19.63 -8.60 -15.90
CA SER A 218 -19.71 -10.03 -15.59
C SER A 218 -19.06 -10.35 -14.25
N LYS A 219 -19.44 -11.47 -13.63
CA LYS A 219 -18.85 -11.92 -12.35
C LYS A 219 -17.34 -12.08 -12.42
N GLU A 220 -16.81 -12.56 -13.54
CA GLU A 220 -15.36 -12.71 -13.75
C GLU A 220 -14.66 -11.36 -13.72
N ARG A 221 -15.26 -10.33 -14.34
CA ARG A 221 -14.69 -8.99 -14.40
C ARG A 221 -14.76 -8.28 -13.05
N VAL A 222 -15.83 -8.47 -12.30
CA VAL A 222 -15.95 -7.97 -10.92
C VAL A 222 -14.91 -8.66 -10.02
N ARG A 223 -14.75 -9.98 -10.13
CA ARG A 223 -13.72 -10.74 -9.41
C ARG A 223 -12.32 -10.24 -9.75
N TRP A 224 -12.02 -10.04 -11.03
CA TRP A 224 -10.74 -9.52 -11.49
C TRP A 224 -10.42 -8.16 -10.87
N ARG A 225 -11.33 -7.20 -10.96
CA ARG A 225 -11.12 -5.85 -10.39
C ARG A 225 -11.01 -5.86 -8.88
N THR A 226 -11.79 -6.70 -8.20
CA THR A 226 -11.71 -6.84 -6.74
C THR A 226 -10.34 -7.38 -6.34
N LYS A 227 -9.87 -8.43 -7.02
CA LYS A 227 -8.52 -8.98 -6.80
C LYS A 227 -7.43 -7.93 -7.07
N GLN A 228 -7.52 -7.22 -8.20
CA GLN A 228 -6.54 -6.19 -8.56
C GLN A 228 -6.44 -5.08 -7.51
N ASN A 229 -7.57 -4.62 -6.95
CA ASN A 229 -7.54 -3.65 -5.87
C ASN A 229 -6.82 -4.20 -4.62
N LEU A 230 -7.05 -5.47 -4.28
CA LEU A 230 -6.35 -6.12 -3.16
C LEU A 230 -4.85 -6.25 -3.44
N ASP A 231 -4.47 -6.55 -4.67
CA ASP A 231 -3.07 -6.62 -5.11
C ASP A 231 -2.38 -5.26 -4.89
N TYR A 232 -3.04 -4.17 -5.29
CA TYR A 232 -2.52 -2.81 -5.12
C TYR A 232 -2.41 -2.44 -3.63
N CYS A 233 -3.40 -2.79 -2.83
CA CYS A 233 -3.36 -2.58 -1.38
C CYS A 233 -2.17 -3.30 -0.73
N PHE A 234 -1.93 -4.57 -1.07
CA PHE A 234 -0.81 -5.33 -0.50
C PHE A 234 0.53 -4.69 -0.86
N LEU A 235 0.69 -4.35 -2.14
CA LEU A 235 1.91 -3.74 -2.65
C LEU A 235 2.20 -2.38 -2.00
N MET A 236 1.18 -1.52 -1.85
CA MET A 236 1.28 -0.25 -1.15
C MET A 236 1.67 -0.43 0.33
N MET A 237 1.06 -1.41 1.01
CA MET A 237 1.40 -1.72 2.41
C MET A 237 2.84 -2.17 2.56
N TYR A 238 3.31 -3.06 1.69
CA TYR A 238 4.69 -3.52 1.68
C TYR A 238 5.67 -2.36 1.41
N ALA A 239 5.32 -1.48 0.48
CA ALA A 239 6.13 -0.33 0.09
C ALA A 239 6.15 0.81 1.11
N GLN A 240 5.19 0.87 2.04
CA GLN A 240 4.97 2.02 2.94
C GLN A 240 6.24 2.49 3.67
N ARG A 241 7.09 1.56 4.10
CA ARG A 241 8.32 1.86 4.87
C ARG A 241 9.57 2.01 4.01
N LYS A 242 9.46 1.84 2.69
CA LYS A 242 10.62 1.78 1.80
C LYS A 242 11.06 3.14 1.30
N GLY A 243 10.13 4.05 1.03
CA GLY A 243 10.49 5.38 0.54
C GLY A 243 9.49 6.48 0.82
N VAL A 244 9.85 7.69 0.36
CA VAL A 244 9.06 8.91 0.61
C VAL A 244 7.83 8.97 -0.27
N TYR A 245 7.97 8.58 -1.54
CA TYR A 245 6.93 8.57 -2.54
C TYR A 245 6.70 7.16 -3.07
N TYR A 246 5.45 6.86 -3.40
CA TYR A 246 5.04 5.61 -4.04
C TYR A 246 4.36 5.90 -5.37
N VAL A 247 4.72 5.14 -6.40
CA VAL A 247 4.09 5.19 -7.72
C VAL A 247 3.60 3.79 -8.07
N GLN A 248 2.28 3.69 -8.31
CA GLN A 248 1.66 2.49 -8.86
C GLN A 248 1.84 2.49 -10.38
N LEU A 249 2.47 1.46 -10.91
CA LEU A 249 2.67 1.24 -12.34
C LEU A 249 1.90 -0.02 -12.77
N GLU A 250 1.73 -0.17 -14.08
CA GLU A 250 1.28 -1.40 -14.72
C GLU A 250 2.48 -2.15 -15.31
N ASP A 251 2.36 -3.45 -15.57
CA ASP A 251 3.45 -4.28 -16.10
C ASP A 251 3.64 -4.18 -17.63
N ASP A 252 2.89 -3.31 -18.31
CA ASP A 252 2.91 -3.08 -19.76
C ASP A 252 3.06 -1.60 -20.15
N ILE A 253 4.09 -0.95 -19.60
CA ILE A 253 4.39 0.46 -19.86
C ILE A 253 5.79 0.67 -20.44
N VAL A 254 5.99 1.85 -21.07
CA VAL A 254 7.29 2.29 -21.54
C VAL A 254 7.61 3.64 -20.90
N ALA A 255 8.69 3.69 -20.13
CA ALA A 255 9.13 4.91 -19.47
C ALA A 255 9.69 5.92 -20.47
N LYS A 256 9.46 7.21 -20.22
CA LYS A 256 10.11 8.31 -20.94
C LYS A 256 11.46 8.63 -20.31
N GLN A 257 12.35 9.25 -21.08
CA GLN A 257 13.62 9.73 -20.55
C GLN A 257 13.40 10.71 -19.40
N ASN A 258 14.22 10.64 -18.35
CA ASN A 258 14.19 11.53 -17.18
C ASN A 258 12.86 11.48 -16.40
N TYR A 259 12.11 10.38 -16.48
CA TYR A 259 10.84 10.24 -15.76
C TYR A 259 11.03 10.38 -14.25
N PHE A 260 12.10 9.79 -13.69
CA PHE A 260 12.41 9.84 -12.25
C PHE A 260 12.58 11.27 -11.77
N SER A 261 13.53 12.00 -12.36
CA SER A 261 13.77 13.42 -12.05
C SER A 261 12.53 14.28 -12.24
N THR A 262 11.72 14.02 -13.27
CA THR A 262 10.46 14.75 -13.51
C THR A 262 9.47 14.55 -12.38
N MET A 263 9.28 13.31 -11.93
CA MET A 263 8.38 13.00 -10.80
C MET A 263 8.89 13.63 -9.50
N LYS A 264 10.20 13.52 -9.23
CA LYS A 264 10.81 14.05 -8.01
C LYS A 264 10.73 15.58 -7.91
N ASN A 265 10.85 16.28 -9.04
CA ASN A 265 10.74 17.75 -9.08
C ASN A 265 9.29 18.26 -8.96
N PHE A 266 8.30 17.43 -9.28
CA PHE A 266 6.88 17.80 -9.17
C PHE A 266 6.31 17.58 -7.76
N ALA A 267 6.88 16.63 -7.01
CA ALA A 267 6.42 16.18 -5.70
C ALA A 267 6.91 17.05 -4.53
#